data_AF-A0A841K2W3-F1
#
_entry.id   AF-A0A841K2W3-F1
#
_cell.length_a   1.000
_cell.length_b   1.000
_cell.length_c   1.000
_cell.angle_alpha   90.00
_cell.angle_beta   90.00
_cell.angle_gamma   90.00
#
_symmetry.space_group_name_H-M   'P 1'
#
loop_
_entity.id
_entity.type
_entity.pdbx_description
1 polymer ?
#
loop_
_entity_poly.entity_id
_entity_poly.type
_entity_poly.pdbx_seq_one_letter_code
_entity_poly.pdbx_strand_id
1 'polypeptide(L)'
;MTFTMLQIIVPALVALIVVSLSHFFTSHRDQVNRRREQRIEYLVTVFRALSKANNHPRLYEVADDVEQAVADIQLFGTPEQVRLVQEFATALGTKHEAELNPLLISLRDDLRSDLGAQSIPQRLIWLRIARKNETRES
;
A
#
# COMPACT_ATOMS: atom_id res chain seq x y z
N MET A 1 -29.67 -47.15 28.27
CA MET A 1 -29.05 -45.97 28.92
C MET A 1 -27.70 -45.59 28.29
N THR A 2 -26.82 -46.54 27.97
CA THR A 2 -25.52 -46.27 27.32
C THR A 2 -25.65 -45.77 25.87
N PHE A 3 -26.56 -46.33 25.09
CA PHE A 3 -26.78 -45.95 23.69
C PHE A 3 -27.29 -44.50 23.51
N THR A 4 -28.19 -44.06 24.39
CA THR A 4 -28.74 -42.69 24.38
C THR A 4 -27.68 -41.65 24.77
N MET A 5 -26.76 -41.99 25.69
CA MET A 5 -25.65 -41.11 26.04
C MET A 5 -24.66 -40.94 24.88
N LEU A 6 -24.37 -42.03 24.15
CA LEU A 6 -23.49 -41.99 22.97
C LEU A 6 -24.05 -41.09 21.85
N GLN A 7 -25.37 -41.12 21.64
CA GLN A 7 -26.06 -40.29 20.64
C GLN A 7 -25.96 -38.78 20.92
N ILE A 8 -25.71 -38.37 22.16
CA ILE A 8 -25.56 -36.95 22.53
C ILE A 8 -24.08 -36.56 22.55
N ILE A 9 -23.21 -37.43 23.06
CA ILE A 9 -21.78 -37.16 23.21
C ILE A 9 -21.08 -37.01 21.85
N VAL A 10 -21.41 -37.87 20.88
CA VAL A 10 -20.79 -37.82 19.54
C VAL A 10 -21.05 -36.48 18.84
N PRO A 11 -22.30 -36.00 18.66
CA PRO A 11 -22.53 -34.71 18.02
C PRO A 11 -21.99 -33.53 18.84
N ALA A 12 -21.98 -33.61 20.18
CA ALA A 12 -21.37 -32.58 21.02
C ALA A 12 -19.85 -32.47 20.79
N LEU A 13 -19.15 -33.61 20.69
CA LEU A 13 -17.73 -33.64 20.35
C LEU A 13 -17.46 -33.11 18.94
N VAL A 14 -18.27 -33.52 17.97
CA VAL A 14 -18.16 -33.01 16.59
C VAL A 14 -18.36 -31.50 16.56
N ALA A 15 -19.37 -30.97 17.25
CA ALA A 15 -19.62 -29.53 17.32
C ALA A 15 -18.44 -28.78 17.95
N LEU A 16 -17.86 -29.30 19.04
CA LEU A 16 -16.67 -28.73 19.68
C LEU A 16 -15.46 -28.72 18.74
N ILE A 17 -15.23 -29.82 18.02
CA ILE A 17 -14.13 -29.92 17.04
C ILE A 17 -14.31 -28.89 15.93
N VAL A 18 -15.52 -28.80 15.36
CA VAL A 18 -15.82 -27.84 14.28
C VAL A 18 -15.60 -26.41 14.74
N VAL A 19 -16.13 -26.01 15.91
CA VAL A 19 -15.94 -24.65 16.44
C VAL A 19 -14.47 -24.36 16.70
N SER A 20 -13.74 -25.31 17.28
CA SER A 20 -12.31 -25.16 17.59
C SER A 20 -11.48 -24.95 16.32
N LEU A 21 -11.68 -25.81 15.30
CA LEU A 21 -11.01 -25.67 14.01
C LEU A 21 -11.38 -24.34 13.33
N SER A 22 -12.68 -24.02 13.25
CA SER A 22 -13.14 -22.76 12.65
C SER A 22 -12.49 -21.55 13.29
N HIS A 23 -12.42 -21.48 14.63
CA HIS A 23 -11.78 -20.37 15.31
C HIS A 23 -10.28 -20.26 15.01
N PHE A 24 -9.57 -21.39 14.95
CA PHE A 24 -8.15 -21.41 14.60
C PHE A 24 -7.91 -20.88 13.17
N PHE A 25 -8.69 -21.37 12.20
CA PHE A 25 -8.59 -20.91 10.81
C PHE A 25 -8.98 -19.44 10.65
N THR A 26 -10.04 -18.99 11.33
CA THR A 26 -10.47 -17.58 11.28
C THR A 26 -9.40 -16.65 11.86
N SER A 27 -8.85 -16.97 13.03
CA SER A 27 -7.82 -16.12 13.67
C SER A 27 -6.58 -15.97 12.77
N HIS A 28 -6.13 -17.05 12.13
CA HIS A 28 -5.00 -16.99 11.22
C HIS A 28 -5.30 -16.14 9.97
N ARG A 29 -6.47 -16.32 9.36
CA ARG A 29 -6.90 -15.54 8.18
C ARG A 29 -7.07 -14.06 8.52
N ASP A 30 -7.62 -13.75 9.69
CA ASP A 30 -7.83 -12.37 10.14
C ASP A 30 -6.51 -11.61 10.31
N GLN A 31 -5.47 -12.25 10.85
CA GLN A 31 -4.17 -11.60 10.99
C GLN A 31 -3.54 -11.28 9.62
N VAL A 32 -3.60 -12.20 8.67
CA VAL A 32 -3.09 -11.99 7.31
C VAL A 32 -3.87 -10.88 6.61
N ASN A 33 -5.19 -10.89 6.72
CA ASN A 33 -6.05 -9.87 6.13
C ASN A 33 -5.75 -8.48 6.71
N ARG A 34 -5.63 -8.34 8.03
CA ARG A 34 -5.32 -7.06 8.68
C ARG A 34 -3.98 -6.49 8.24
N ARG A 35 -2.94 -7.33 8.14
CA ARG A 35 -1.61 -6.88 7.67
C ARG A 35 -1.66 -6.41 6.22
N ARG A 36 -2.39 -7.14 5.36
CA ARG A 36 -2.56 -6.77 3.95
C ARG A 36 -3.35 -5.47 3.81
N GLU A 37 -4.41 -5.30 4.60
CA GLU A 37 -5.22 -4.08 4.63
C GLU A 37 -4.39 -2.86 5.03
N GLN A 38 -3.63 -2.96 6.14
CA GLN A 38 -2.70 -1.91 6.57
C GLN A 38 -1.65 -1.57 5.51
N ARG A 39 -1.07 -2.58 4.84
CA ARG A 39 -0.08 -2.38 3.78
C ARG A 39 -0.67 -1.68 2.56
N ILE A 40 -1.87 -2.07 2.13
CA ILE A 40 -2.56 -1.43 1.01
C ILE A 40 -2.87 0.04 1.33
N GLU A 41 -3.40 0.32 2.53
CA GLU A 41 -3.72 1.68 2.97
C GLU A 41 -2.48 2.58 2.94
N TYR A 42 -1.37 2.09 3.50
CA TYR A 42 -0.07 2.75 3.43
C TYR A 42 0.40 2.98 1.97
N LEU A 43 0.45 1.94 1.15
CA LEU A 43 0.94 2.03 -0.24
C LEU A 43 0.11 2.99 -1.08
N VAL A 44 -1.22 2.99 -0.92
CA VAL A 44 -2.12 3.91 -1.62
C VAL A 44 -1.86 5.35 -1.20
N THR A 45 -1.67 5.59 0.09
CA THR A 45 -1.45 6.95 0.64
C THR A 45 -0.14 7.52 0.11
N VAL A 46 0.95 6.78 0.24
CA VAL A 46 2.28 7.17 -0.27
C VAL A 46 2.26 7.37 -1.78
N PHE A 47 1.68 6.42 -2.53
CA PHE A 47 1.61 6.52 -3.98
C PHE A 47 0.88 7.79 -4.42
N ARG A 48 -0.23 8.15 -3.76
CA ARG A 48 -0.99 9.36 -4.07
C ARG A 48 -0.23 10.63 -3.73
N ALA A 49 0.41 10.69 -2.56
CA ALA A 49 1.22 11.83 -2.13
C ALA A 49 2.36 12.11 -3.12
N LEU A 50 3.14 11.09 -3.47
CA LEU A 50 4.25 11.22 -4.43
C LEU A 50 3.77 11.48 -5.86
N SER A 51 2.64 10.90 -6.28
CA SER A 51 2.03 11.18 -7.59
C SER A 51 1.57 12.63 -7.72
N LYS A 52 1.04 13.21 -6.63
CA LYS A 52 0.63 14.62 -6.57
C LYS A 52 1.83 15.56 -6.64
N ALA A 53 2.94 15.18 -6.01
CA ALA A 53 4.19 15.93 -6.04
C ALA A 53 4.90 15.88 -7.40
N ASN A 54 4.77 14.77 -8.13
CA ASN A 54 5.41 14.59 -9.42
C ASN A 54 5.00 15.70 -10.43
N ASN A 55 5.97 16.53 -10.83
CA ASN A 55 5.78 17.69 -11.71
C ASN A 55 4.77 18.73 -11.19
N HIS A 56 4.59 18.84 -9.87
CA HIS A 56 3.79 19.89 -9.27
C HIS A 56 4.46 21.26 -9.49
N PRO A 57 3.76 22.27 -10.04
CA PRO A 57 4.36 23.58 -10.33
C PRO A 57 4.83 24.31 -9.07
N ARG A 58 4.28 23.93 -7.91
CA ARG A 58 4.58 24.51 -6.60
C ARG A 58 4.82 23.38 -5.61
N LEU A 59 5.98 22.73 -5.69
CA LEU A 59 6.29 21.56 -4.87
C LEU A 59 6.14 21.84 -3.37
N TYR A 60 6.40 23.08 -2.94
CA TYR A 60 6.24 23.51 -1.55
C TYR A 60 4.79 23.40 -1.03
N GLU A 61 3.76 23.49 -1.88
CA GLU A 61 2.35 23.33 -1.48
C GLU A 61 2.00 21.89 -1.07
N VAL A 62 2.89 20.94 -1.40
CA VAL A 62 2.74 19.51 -1.10
C VAL A 62 3.97 18.95 -0.37
N ALA A 63 4.82 19.82 0.19
CA ALA A 63 6.06 19.41 0.84
C ALA A 63 5.79 18.47 2.02
N ASP A 64 4.85 18.83 2.90
CA ASP A 64 4.47 18.00 4.05
C ASP A 64 3.99 16.60 3.63
N ASP A 65 3.19 16.51 2.55
CA ASP A 65 2.73 15.23 1.98
C ASP A 65 3.92 14.37 1.51
N VAL A 66 4.95 15.01 0.92
CA VAL A 66 6.16 14.33 0.43
C VAL A 66 7.04 13.90 1.59
N GLU A 67 7.29 14.78 2.57
CA GLU A 67 8.12 14.47 3.75
C GLU A 67 7.54 13.29 4.54
N GLN A 68 6.23 13.29 4.77
CA GLN A 68 5.54 12.18 5.42
C GLN A 68 5.67 10.89 4.59
N ALA A 69 5.45 10.96 3.27
CA ALA A 69 5.58 9.80 2.39
C ALA A 69 7.01 9.23 2.39
N VAL A 70 8.04 10.07 2.46
CA VAL A 70 9.43 9.61 2.59
C VAL A 70 9.66 8.90 3.92
N ALA A 71 9.17 9.45 5.04
CA ALA A 71 9.28 8.83 6.35
C ALA A 71 8.55 7.48 6.40
N ASP A 72 7.35 7.40 5.83
CA ASP A 72 6.57 6.17 5.79
C ASP A 72 7.27 5.09 4.94
N ILE A 73 7.89 5.46 3.82
CA ILE A 73 8.68 4.51 3.01
C ILE A 73 9.89 3.99 3.78
N GLN A 74 10.56 4.82 4.57
CA GLN A 74 11.70 4.37 5.37
C GLN A 74 11.27 3.33 6.42
N LEU A 75 10.04 3.41 6.94
CA LEU A 75 9.53 2.51 7.97
C LEU A 75 8.86 1.25 7.41
N PHE A 76 8.12 1.38 6.30
CA PHE A 76 7.23 0.34 5.78
C PHE A 76 7.57 -0.13 4.36
N GLY A 77 8.48 0.55 3.68
CA GLY A 77 8.89 0.22 2.33
C GLY A 77 9.71 -1.07 2.23
N THR A 78 9.74 -1.63 1.02
CA THR A 78 10.69 -2.70 0.70
C THR A 78 12.12 -2.15 0.63
N PRO A 79 13.17 -2.99 0.76
CA PRO A 79 14.56 -2.53 0.64
C PRO A 79 14.83 -1.73 -0.65
N GLU A 80 14.19 -2.11 -1.75
CA GLU A 80 14.30 -1.39 -3.02
C GLU A 80 13.61 -0.01 -2.97
N GLN A 81 12.41 0.08 -2.38
CA GLN A 81 11.72 1.37 -2.21
C GLN A 81 12.49 2.30 -1.29
N VAL A 82 13.09 1.77 -0.22
CA VAL A 82 13.97 2.53 0.69
C VAL A 82 15.19 3.08 -0.06
N ARG A 83 15.83 2.26 -0.89
CA ARG A 83 16.96 2.71 -1.73
C ARG A 83 16.52 3.83 -2.69
N LEU A 84 15.41 3.63 -3.40
CA LEU A 84 14.88 4.59 -4.38
C LEU A 84 14.46 5.92 -3.73
N VAL A 85 13.85 5.89 -2.54
CA VAL A 85 13.46 7.13 -1.85
C VAL A 85 14.66 7.89 -1.31
N GLN A 86 15.72 7.20 -0.87
CA GLN A 86 16.97 7.83 -0.47
C GLN A 86 17.67 8.50 -1.65
N GLU A 87 17.70 7.86 -2.81
CA GLU A 87 18.21 8.44 -4.05
C GLU A 87 17.42 9.67 -4.46
N PHE A 88 16.08 9.59 -4.41
CA PHE A 88 15.20 10.74 -4.65
C PHE A 88 15.47 11.90 -3.69
N ALA A 89 15.49 11.66 -2.37
CA ALA A 89 15.71 12.70 -1.37
C ALA A 89 17.08 13.36 -1.52
N THR A 90 18.12 12.57 -1.80
CA THR A 90 19.48 13.07 -2.03
C THR A 90 19.56 13.90 -3.31
N ALA A 91 18.94 13.44 -4.40
CA ALA A 91 18.90 14.17 -5.67
C ALA A 91 18.14 15.49 -5.53
N LEU A 92 17.01 15.50 -4.82
CA LEU A 92 16.21 16.70 -4.59
C LEU A 92 17.00 17.75 -3.79
N GLY A 93 17.68 17.34 -2.72
CA GLY A 93 18.47 18.24 -1.89
C GLY A 93 19.73 18.81 -2.56
N THR A 94 20.30 18.11 -3.55
CA THR A 94 21.55 18.52 -4.21
C THR A 94 21.32 19.20 -5.57
N LYS A 95 20.40 18.69 -6.38
CA LYS A 95 20.20 19.11 -7.78
C LYS A 95 18.91 19.89 -8.00
N HIS A 96 18.02 19.97 -7.00
CA HIS A 96 16.67 20.54 -7.13
C HIS A 96 15.81 19.87 -8.22
N GLU A 97 16.27 18.73 -8.73
CA GLU A 97 15.61 17.89 -9.72
C GLU A 97 15.78 16.44 -9.27
N ALA A 98 14.68 15.70 -9.20
CA ALA A 98 14.70 14.30 -8.80
C ALA A 98 13.60 13.53 -9.55
N GLU A 99 13.96 12.36 -10.09
CA GLU A 99 13.02 11.51 -10.81
C GLU A 99 12.29 10.58 -9.84
N LEU A 100 10.96 10.75 -9.73
CA LEU A 100 10.11 9.88 -8.89
C LEU A 100 9.63 8.61 -9.63
N ASN A 101 9.79 8.53 -10.95
CA ASN A 101 9.21 7.44 -11.75
C ASN A 101 9.66 6.04 -11.27
N PRO A 102 10.94 5.76 -10.99
CA PRO A 102 11.34 4.41 -10.55
C PRO A 102 10.65 3.99 -9.24
N LEU A 103 10.57 4.92 -8.28
CA LEU A 103 9.90 4.69 -7.00
C LEU A 103 8.39 4.47 -7.18
N LEU A 104 7.74 5.32 -7.99
CA LEU A 104 6.31 5.21 -8.27
C LEU A 104 5.96 3.93 -9.03
N ILE A 105 6.83 3.43 -9.91
CA ILE A 105 6.65 2.13 -10.58
C ILE A 105 6.74 0.99 -9.55
N SER A 106 7.76 1.01 -8.69
CA SER A 106 7.91 0.00 -7.63
C SER A 106 6.70 -0.06 -6.70
N LEU A 107 6.24 1.10 -6.22
CA LEU A 107 5.05 1.20 -5.36
C LEU A 107 3.78 0.72 -6.07
N ARG A 108 3.60 1.09 -7.34
CA ARG A 108 2.45 0.65 -8.16
C ARG A 108 2.45 -0.87 -8.30
N ASP A 109 3.58 -1.47 -8.63
CA ASP A 109 3.66 -2.90 -8.90
C ASP A 109 3.39 -3.72 -7.62
N ASP A 110 3.93 -3.27 -6.47
CA ASP A 110 3.60 -3.84 -5.16
C ASP A 110 2.12 -3.71 -4.82
N LEU A 111 1.54 -2.51 -5.00
CA LEU A 111 0.12 -2.27 -4.74
C LEU A 111 -0.77 -3.14 -5.64
N ARG A 112 -0.41 -3.32 -6.92
CA ARG A 112 -1.14 -4.20 -7.83
C ARG A 112 -1.06 -5.65 -7.40
N SER A 113 0.12 -6.13 -7.03
CA SER A 113 0.32 -7.48 -6.48
C SER A 113 -0.56 -7.68 -5.23
N ASP A 114 -0.54 -6.71 -4.31
CA ASP A 114 -1.34 -6.75 -3.09
C ASP A 114 -2.85 -6.66 -3.35
N LEU A 115 -3.29 -6.14 -4.49
CA LEU A 115 -4.69 -6.18 -4.92
C LEU A 115 -5.05 -7.41 -5.74
N GLY A 116 -4.09 -8.31 -6.02
CA GLY A 116 -4.29 -9.46 -6.91
C GLY A 116 -4.43 -9.08 -8.38
N ALA A 117 -3.97 -7.89 -8.77
CA ALA A 117 -3.99 -7.41 -10.14
C ALA A 117 -2.71 -7.83 -10.89
N GLN A 118 -2.83 -8.02 -12.21
CA GLN A 118 -1.69 -8.40 -13.06
C GLN A 118 -0.66 -7.26 -13.17
N SER A 119 0.62 -7.59 -13.32
CA SER A 119 1.66 -6.59 -13.60
C SER A 119 1.40 -5.91 -14.95
N ILE A 120 1.76 -4.62 -15.04
CA ILE A 120 1.59 -3.81 -16.26
C ILE A 120 2.98 -3.30 -16.69
N PRO A 121 3.46 -3.66 -17.89
CA PRO A 121 4.78 -3.23 -18.38
C PRO A 121 4.81 -1.76 -18.85
N GLN A 122 3.65 -1.09 -18.92
CA GLN A 122 3.54 0.28 -19.42
C GLN A 122 4.11 1.29 -18.41
N ARG A 123 4.69 2.37 -18.95
CA ARG A 123 5.17 3.51 -18.17
C ARG A 123 3.98 4.25 -17.52
N LEU A 124 4.25 4.91 -16.39
CA LEU A 124 3.28 5.79 -15.76
C LEU A 124 2.93 6.95 -16.69
N ILE A 125 1.63 7.20 -16.86
CA ILE A 125 1.10 8.37 -17.58
C ILE A 125 0.56 9.33 -16.54
N TRP A 126 1.07 10.56 -16.57
CA TRP A 126 0.65 11.62 -15.65
C TRP A 126 -0.34 12.54 -16.36
N LEU A 127 -1.62 12.48 -15.95
CA LEU A 127 -2.62 13.43 -16.42
C LEU A 127 -2.58 14.69 -15.57
N ARG A 128 -2.21 15.82 -16.18
CA ARG A 128 -2.33 17.14 -15.58
C ARG A 128 -3.41 17.94 -16.29
N ILE A 129 -4.37 18.45 -15.53
CA ILE A 129 -5.42 19.32 -16.04
C ILE A 129 -5.05 20.75 -15.64
N ALA A 130 -4.60 21.55 -16.61
CA ALA A 130 -4.34 22.97 -16.39
C ALA A 130 -5.67 23.73 -16.26
N ARG A 131 -5.78 24.64 -15.29
CA ARG A 131 -6.94 25.51 -15.17
C ARG A 131 -6.79 26.65 -16.19
N LYS A 132 -7.82 26.89 -17.01
CA LYS A 132 -7.85 27.84 -18.15
C LYS A 132 -7.46 29.30 -17.80
N ASN A 133 -7.29 29.64 -16.52
CA ASN A 133 -7.16 30.99 -16.01
C ASN A 133 -5.70 31.43 -15.85
N GLU A 134 -4.73 30.52 -15.92
CA GLU A 134 -3.31 30.78 -15.60
C GLU A 134 -2.50 31.30 -16.80
N THR A 135 -3.10 31.42 -17.99
CA THR A 135 -2.42 31.83 -19.23
C THR A 135 -2.42 33.35 -19.48
N ARG A 136 -2.70 34.18 -18.47
CA ARG A 136 -2.83 35.65 -18.66
C ARG A 136 -1.71 36.50 -18.08
N GLU A 137 -0.71 35.92 -17.44
CA GLU A 137 0.46 36.66 -16.98
C GLU A 137 1.71 35.92 -17.47
N SER A 138 2.10 36.25 -18.70
CA SER A 138 3.47 36.10 -19.22
C SER A 138 4.20 37.42 -19.05
#